data_AF-A0A1B6IGA6-F1
#
_entry.id   AF-A0A1B6IGA6-F1
#
_cell.length_a   1.000
_cell.length_b   1.000
_cell.length_c   1.000
_cell.angle_alpha   90.00
_cell.angle_beta   90.00
_cell.angle_gamma   90.00
#
_symmetry.space_group_name_H-M   'P 1'
#
loop_
_entity.id
_entity.type
_entity.pdbx_description
1 polymer ?
#
loop_
_entity_poly.entity_id
_entity_poly.type
_entity_poly.pdbx_seq_one_letter_code
_entity_poly.pdbx_strand_id
1 'polypeptide(L)'
;PERWCHLEYFYSKSQQEPQQFGYLKELADHIDLIANVPVRNVGTLAGNLSLKNQYKEFPSDLFLMLETVGASIVVEDVMQQESVMSPEEYRDFDMTKKLITKIIMPSLDSNHYVCRTFKITPRAQNAHAHVNAGFLFKVDKKDKFKVLERPNIVFGGISPSFVHASAAEQEAVGKQLLNAETLKSVLNKLQSELHPDHVKPDPSPEYRKGLACSLFYKFVLGLSPESVDVTLRSGGEDLTRPLSSGRQEISTDNTIWPVSKPIPKIEALAQCSGEAEYVNDFPNQPNEVYGAFIVATKGPCDSFTLDASEALSLPGVHALLTAKDIPGTNSFQNDAEPEVIFADKKVPCAGTPLGAIFADTNALAHRAAQLVKVTYQGVQSPQINVKKIVNSKDHSRLWLAVKKEASTVKPDVKHEIQGSHWFPTQYHFTMETQTCYSEPTEDGLNVHASTQCPGVLHDIIAAALKVPINSVNMSVRRCGGGYGSKLGKSGIVTLSCAVSAYVLQRPVRFVMTIEENMEIVGKRAGCLFNYLVGVDDNGVIQKMHIDY
;
A
#
# COMPACT_ATOMS: atom_id res chain seq x y z
N PRO A 1 -16.13 -20.95 -26.38
CA PRO A 1 -15.20 -19.80 -26.32
C PRO A 1 -14.38 -19.87 -25.03
N GLU A 2 -13.34 -20.70 -25.06
CA GLU A 2 -12.39 -20.86 -23.96
C GLU A 2 -11.68 -19.52 -23.76
N ARG A 3 -11.91 -18.85 -22.62
CA ARG A 3 -11.13 -17.68 -22.22
C ARG A 3 -9.76 -18.19 -21.79
N TRP A 4 -8.88 -18.41 -22.75
CA TRP A 4 -7.46 -18.56 -22.46
C TRP A 4 -7.01 -17.29 -21.74
N CYS A 5 -6.57 -17.42 -20.49
CA CYS A 5 -5.84 -16.35 -19.82
C CYS A 5 -4.63 -16.02 -20.71
N HIS A 6 -4.35 -14.74 -20.97
CA HIS A 6 -3.22 -14.33 -21.83
C HIS A 6 -1.89 -15.04 -21.47
N LEU A 7 -1.73 -15.32 -20.17
CA LEU A 7 -0.65 -16.11 -19.59
C LEU A 7 -0.54 -17.53 -20.19
N GLU A 8 -1.64 -18.27 -20.23
CA GLU A 8 -1.68 -19.65 -20.74
C GLU A 8 -1.41 -19.70 -22.24
N TYR A 9 -1.91 -18.71 -22.99
CA TYR A 9 -1.61 -18.57 -24.42
C TYR A 9 -0.11 -18.34 -24.66
N PHE A 10 0.53 -17.46 -23.87
CA PHE A 10 1.97 -17.20 -23.98
C PHE A 10 2.80 -18.43 -23.64
N TYR A 11 2.45 -19.14 -22.56
CA TYR A 11 3.10 -20.42 -22.23
C TYR A 11 2.93 -21.45 -23.35
N SER A 12 1.70 -21.66 -23.83
CA SER A 12 1.40 -22.63 -24.88
C SER A 12 2.17 -22.33 -26.17
N LYS A 13 2.14 -21.08 -26.64
CA LYS A 13 2.83 -20.66 -27.86
C LYS A 13 4.35 -20.79 -27.73
N SER A 14 4.91 -20.46 -26.57
CA SER A 14 6.35 -20.63 -26.29
C SER A 14 6.81 -22.09 -26.35
N GLN A 15 5.94 -23.04 -26.01
CA GLN A 15 6.24 -24.48 -26.08
C GLN A 15 6.03 -25.06 -27.48
N GLN A 16 5.05 -24.56 -28.21
CA GLN A 16 4.75 -25.00 -29.59
C GLN A 16 5.80 -24.52 -30.59
N GLU A 17 6.26 -23.26 -30.45
CA GLU A 17 7.22 -22.63 -31.37
C GLU A 17 8.42 -22.02 -30.61
N PRO A 18 9.20 -22.83 -29.88
CA PRO A 18 10.22 -22.34 -28.95
C PRO A 18 11.33 -21.55 -29.63
N GLN A 19 11.66 -21.86 -30.89
CA GLN A 19 12.68 -21.12 -31.61
C GLN A 19 12.24 -19.68 -31.94
N GLN A 20 10.97 -19.44 -32.23
CA GLN A 20 10.48 -18.13 -32.69
C GLN A 20 9.80 -17.32 -31.58
N PHE A 21 9.18 -18.02 -30.63
CA PHE A 21 8.33 -17.44 -29.60
C PHE A 21 8.71 -17.91 -28.19
N GLY A 22 9.90 -18.50 -28.00
CA GLY A 22 10.37 -18.95 -26.68
C GLY A 22 10.42 -17.83 -25.63
N TYR A 23 10.63 -16.58 -26.06
CA TYR A 23 10.60 -15.41 -25.17
C TYR A 23 9.22 -15.15 -24.54
N LEU A 24 8.13 -15.69 -25.10
CA LEU A 24 6.80 -15.53 -24.50
C LEU A 24 6.70 -16.20 -23.12
N LYS A 25 7.52 -17.22 -22.85
CA LYS A 25 7.62 -17.80 -21.50
C LYS A 25 8.07 -16.75 -20.48
N GLU A 26 9.10 -15.98 -20.82
CA GLU A 26 9.65 -14.91 -19.96
C GLU A 26 8.57 -13.85 -19.69
N LEU A 27 7.81 -13.46 -20.72
CA LEU A 27 6.70 -12.51 -20.55
C LEU A 27 5.57 -13.09 -19.70
N ALA A 28 5.25 -14.38 -19.85
CA ALA A 28 4.24 -15.04 -19.02
C ALA A 28 4.67 -15.08 -17.55
N ASP A 29 5.91 -15.46 -17.26
CA ASP A 29 6.46 -15.47 -15.90
C ASP A 29 6.38 -14.07 -15.26
N HIS A 30 6.68 -13.02 -16.02
CA HIS A 30 6.53 -11.64 -15.55
C HIS A 30 5.06 -11.24 -15.34
N ILE A 31 4.15 -11.61 -16.24
CA ILE A 31 2.70 -11.36 -16.09
C ILE A 31 2.18 -12.00 -14.81
N ASP A 32 2.67 -13.17 -14.41
CA ASP A 32 2.25 -13.81 -13.16
C ASP A 32 2.59 -12.97 -11.91
N LEU A 33 3.61 -12.12 -11.99
CA LEU A 33 3.97 -11.15 -10.94
C LEU A 33 3.08 -9.88 -10.95
N ILE A 34 2.21 -9.70 -11.94
CA ILE A 34 1.30 -8.55 -12.04
C ILE A 34 0.05 -8.80 -11.21
N ALA A 35 -0.17 -7.97 -10.19
CA ALA A 35 -1.35 -8.02 -9.33
C ALA A 35 -1.62 -9.43 -8.75
N ASN A 36 -2.89 -9.77 -8.52
CA ASN A 36 -3.35 -11.09 -8.10
C ASN A 36 -4.22 -11.73 -9.19
N VAL A 37 -4.58 -13.01 -9.00
CA VAL A 37 -5.38 -13.78 -9.97
C VAL A 37 -6.73 -13.09 -10.30
N PRO A 38 -7.54 -12.62 -9.32
CA PRO A 38 -8.78 -11.91 -9.63
C PRO A 38 -8.59 -10.68 -10.53
N VAL A 39 -7.57 -9.85 -10.26
CA VAL A 39 -7.26 -8.68 -11.08
C VAL A 39 -6.82 -9.08 -12.49
N ARG A 40 -5.97 -10.11 -12.63
CA ARG A 40 -5.52 -10.60 -13.95
C ARG A 40 -6.67 -11.19 -14.78
N ASN A 41 -7.67 -11.80 -14.14
CA ASN A 41 -8.81 -12.39 -14.83
C ASN A 41 -9.80 -11.36 -15.40
N VAL A 42 -9.79 -10.12 -14.90
CA VAL A 42 -10.69 -9.04 -15.33
C VAL A 42 -9.94 -7.97 -16.13
N GLY A 43 -8.67 -7.73 -15.81
CA GLY A 43 -7.83 -6.76 -16.50
C GLY A 43 -7.55 -7.16 -17.94
N THR A 44 -7.55 -6.17 -18.84
CA THR A 44 -7.27 -6.38 -20.27
C THR A 44 -5.94 -5.73 -20.66
N LEU A 45 -5.27 -6.30 -21.67
CA LEU A 45 -4.05 -5.71 -22.24
C LEU A 45 -4.31 -4.28 -22.73
N ALA A 46 -5.40 -4.08 -23.46
CA ALA A 46 -5.80 -2.78 -23.98
C ALA A 46 -6.11 -1.77 -22.86
N GLY A 47 -6.79 -2.19 -21.79
CA GLY A 47 -7.08 -1.33 -20.64
C GLY A 47 -5.82 -0.88 -19.92
N ASN A 48 -4.85 -1.78 -19.73
CA ASN A 48 -3.57 -1.44 -19.12
C ASN A 48 -2.74 -0.46 -19.98
N LEU A 49 -2.70 -0.69 -21.29
CA LEU A 49 -2.03 0.23 -22.23
C LEU A 49 -2.74 1.59 -22.28
N SER A 50 -4.08 1.60 -22.26
CA SER A 50 -4.87 2.84 -22.22
C SER A 50 -4.57 3.67 -20.97
N LEU A 51 -4.39 3.03 -19.80
CA LEU A 51 -3.94 3.73 -18.59
C LEU A 51 -2.56 4.36 -18.78
N LYS A 52 -1.63 3.68 -19.45
CA LYS A 52 -0.29 4.22 -19.72
C LYS A 52 -0.29 5.39 -20.72
N ASN A 53 -1.18 5.34 -21.71
CA ASN A 53 -1.39 6.44 -22.66
C ASN A 53 -2.02 7.66 -21.97
N GLN A 54 -3.02 7.45 -21.13
CA GLN A 54 -3.71 8.54 -20.42
C GLN A 54 -2.87 9.14 -19.28
N TYR A 55 -2.11 8.30 -18.56
CA TYR A 55 -1.31 8.67 -17.39
C TYR A 55 0.12 8.18 -17.57
N LYS A 56 1.03 9.06 -17.98
CA LYS A 56 2.44 8.71 -18.29
C LYS A 56 3.18 8.13 -17.09
N GLU A 57 2.79 8.52 -15.89
CA GLU A 57 3.31 8.03 -14.61
C GLU A 57 2.83 6.61 -14.26
N PHE A 58 1.81 6.08 -14.95
CA PHE A 58 1.28 4.75 -14.65
C PHE A 58 2.38 3.67 -14.81
N PRO A 59 2.68 2.89 -13.76
CA PRO A 59 3.74 1.88 -13.79
C PRO A 59 3.24 0.60 -14.47
N SER A 60 3.24 0.59 -15.80
CA SER A 60 2.80 -0.54 -16.62
C SER A 60 3.93 -1.52 -16.92
N ASP A 61 3.86 -2.72 -16.32
CA ASP A 61 4.71 -3.85 -16.67
C ASP A 61 4.43 -4.34 -18.11
N LEU A 62 3.16 -4.32 -18.55
CA LEU A 62 2.77 -4.77 -19.89
C LEU A 62 3.35 -3.87 -20.99
N PHE A 63 3.29 -2.55 -20.81
CA PHE A 63 3.95 -1.58 -21.70
C PHE A 63 5.44 -1.89 -21.82
N LEU A 64 6.13 -2.03 -20.68
CA LEU A 64 7.57 -2.30 -20.66
C LEU A 64 7.92 -3.58 -21.41
N MET A 65 7.18 -4.66 -21.17
CA MET A 65 7.42 -5.95 -21.82
C MET A 65 7.20 -5.89 -23.33
N LEU A 66 6.11 -5.24 -23.77
CA LEU A 66 5.79 -5.08 -25.19
C LEU A 66 6.83 -4.22 -25.91
N GLU A 67 7.29 -3.13 -25.28
CA GLU A 67 8.36 -2.29 -25.82
C GLU A 67 9.67 -3.06 -25.91
N THR A 68 10.01 -3.80 -24.85
CA THR A 68 11.23 -4.62 -24.80
C THR A 68 11.34 -5.57 -25.97
N VAL A 69 10.25 -6.26 -26.32
CA VAL A 69 10.26 -7.24 -27.41
C VAL A 69 10.06 -6.63 -28.79
N GLY A 70 9.80 -5.32 -28.89
CA GLY A 70 9.48 -4.65 -30.15
C GLY A 70 8.11 -5.07 -30.71
N ALA A 71 7.12 -5.25 -29.85
CA ALA A 71 5.74 -5.49 -30.28
C ALA A 71 5.16 -4.26 -31.00
N SER A 72 4.09 -4.46 -31.77
CA SER A 72 3.36 -3.35 -32.41
C SER A 72 1.93 -3.29 -31.91
N ILE A 73 1.42 -2.09 -31.65
CA ILE A 73 0.04 -1.83 -31.28
C ILE A 73 -0.70 -1.36 -32.53
N VAL A 74 -1.83 -1.99 -32.81
CA VAL A 74 -2.73 -1.61 -33.90
C VAL A 74 -3.93 -0.88 -33.30
N VAL A 75 -4.09 0.38 -33.70
CA VAL A 75 -5.21 1.23 -33.32
C VAL A 75 -6.08 1.48 -34.55
N GLU A 76 -7.39 1.32 -34.38
CA GLU A 76 -8.39 1.55 -35.42
C GLU A 76 -9.26 2.76 -35.06
N ASP A 77 -9.54 3.61 -36.04
CA ASP A 77 -10.44 4.77 -35.88
C ASP A 77 -11.88 4.48 -36.35
N VAL A 78 -12.75 5.49 -36.27
CA VAL A 78 -14.16 5.36 -36.70
C VAL A 78 -14.34 5.09 -38.19
N MET A 79 -13.32 5.32 -39.01
CA MET A 79 -13.30 5.07 -40.45
C MET A 79 -12.66 3.71 -40.78
N GLN A 80 -12.37 2.89 -39.76
CA GLN A 80 -11.66 1.61 -39.87
C GLN A 80 -10.24 1.74 -40.42
N GLN A 81 -9.62 2.91 -40.25
CA GLN A 81 -8.22 3.10 -40.63
C GLN A 81 -7.29 2.58 -39.53
N GLU A 82 -6.44 1.62 -39.86
CA GLU A 82 -5.44 1.07 -38.94
C GLU A 82 -4.19 1.97 -38.89
N SER A 83 -3.76 2.31 -37.68
CA SER A 83 -2.45 2.86 -37.37
C SER A 83 -1.64 1.81 -36.61
N VAL A 84 -0.47 1.44 -37.12
CA VAL A 84 0.45 0.50 -36.48
C VAL A 84 1.64 1.28 -35.93
N MET A 85 1.96 1.08 -34.65
CA MET A 85 2.98 1.87 -33.95
C MET A 85 3.66 1.07 -32.83
N SER A 86 4.82 1.51 -32.36
CA SER A 86 5.45 0.94 -31.16
C SER A 86 4.66 1.31 -29.89
N PRO A 87 4.86 0.60 -28.77
CA PRO A 87 4.30 1.01 -27.49
C PRO A 87 4.70 2.44 -27.11
N GLU A 88 5.97 2.83 -27.28
CA GLU A 88 6.43 4.20 -27.02
C GLU A 88 5.68 5.24 -27.87
N GLU A 89 5.49 4.99 -29.17
CA GLU A 89 4.70 5.86 -30.05
C GLU A 89 3.23 5.92 -29.59
N TYR A 90 2.65 4.77 -29.23
CA TYR A 90 1.30 4.67 -28.71
C TYR A 90 1.09 5.47 -27.42
N ARG A 91 2.09 5.54 -26.53
CA ARG A 91 2.00 6.32 -25.28
C ARG A 91 1.59 7.77 -25.53
N ASP A 92 2.04 8.35 -26.63
CA ASP A 92 1.81 9.75 -26.98
C ASP A 92 0.72 9.93 -28.07
N PHE A 93 0.06 8.84 -28.48
CA PHE A 93 -0.95 8.84 -29.54
C PHE A 93 -2.33 9.29 -29.04
N ASP A 94 -3.04 10.12 -29.80
CA ASP A 94 -4.39 10.56 -29.46
C ASP A 94 -5.43 9.44 -29.68
N MET A 95 -5.97 8.93 -28.57
CA MET A 95 -6.99 7.88 -28.57
C MET A 95 -8.43 8.39 -28.70
N THR A 96 -8.64 9.69 -28.96
CA THR A 96 -9.99 10.24 -29.16
C THR A 96 -10.70 9.53 -30.31
N LYS A 97 -11.79 8.82 -29.96
CA LYS A 97 -12.62 8.01 -30.87
C LYS A 97 -11.85 6.89 -31.59
N LYS A 98 -10.88 6.27 -30.93
CA LYS A 98 -10.09 5.15 -31.47
C LYS A 98 -10.03 3.99 -30.48
N LEU A 99 -9.71 2.80 -30.97
CA LEU A 99 -9.63 1.57 -30.16
C LEU A 99 -8.37 0.76 -30.51
N ILE A 100 -7.74 0.16 -29.50
CA ILE A 100 -6.73 -0.89 -29.75
C ILE A 100 -7.48 -2.14 -30.23
N THR A 101 -7.14 -2.63 -31.42
CA THR A 101 -7.76 -3.84 -31.99
C THR A 101 -6.83 -5.04 -31.93
N LYS A 102 -5.51 -4.84 -32.06
CA LYS A 102 -4.51 -5.93 -32.08
C LYS A 102 -3.20 -5.51 -31.41
N ILE A 103 -2.49 -6.50 -30.90
CA ILE A 103 -1.09 -6.39 -30.49
C ILE A 103 -0.34 -7.47 -31.27
N ILE A 104 0.67 -7.06 -32.04
CA ILE A 104 1.47 -7.92 -32.90
C ILE A 104 2.78 -8.23 -32.18
N MET A 105 3.02 -9.50 -31.89
CA MET A 105 4.24 -9.99 -31.26
C MET A 105 5.24 -10.44 -32.35
N PRO A 106 6.51 -10.01 -32.33
CA PRO A 106 7.46 -10.38 -33.37
C PRO A 106 7.97 -11.81 -33.21
N SER A 107 8.45 -12.39 -34.32
CA SER A 107 9.20 -13.65 -34.30
C SER A 107 10.68 -13.34 -33.98
N LEU A 108 11.20 -13.92 -32.90
CA LEU A 108 12.55 -13.69 -32.40
C LEU A 108 13.28 -15.03 -32.31
N ASP A 109 14.20 -15.28 -33.25
CA ASP A 109 14.97 -16.53 -33.29
C ASP A 109 15.85 -16.69 -32.05
N SER A 110 15.52 -17.64 -31.18
CA SER A 110 16.19 -17.93 -29.92
C SER A 110 17.67 -18.28 -30.08
N ASN A 111 18.14 -18.62 -31.28
CA ASN A 111 19.57 -18.83 -31.55
C ASN A 111 20.36 -17.52 -31.53
N HIS A 112 19.70 -16.41 -31.89
CA HIS A 112 20.31 -15.09 -32.03
C HIS A 112 19.78 -14.09 -31.00
N TYR A 113 18.55 -14.23 -30.52
CA TYR A 113 17.98 -13.33 -29.52
C TYR A 113 18.06 -13.90 -28.11
N VAL A 114 18.33 -13.02 -27.15
CA VAL A 114 18.17 -13.26 -25.72
C VAL A 114 17.25 -12.19 -25.16
N CYS A 115 16.17 -12.62 -24.51
CA CYS A 115 15.20 -11.76 -23.85
C CYS A 115 15.14 -12.12 -22.36
N ARG A 116 15.22 -11.10 -21.50
CA ARG A 116 14.96 -11.24 -20.06
C ARG A 116 14.25 -9.99 -19.56
N THR A 117 13.35 -10.19 -18.60
CA THR A 117 12.63 -9.13 -17.93
C THR A 117 12.75 -9.28 -16.43
N PHE A 118 12.64 -8.17 -15.71
CA PHE A 118 12.75 -8.17 -14.26
C PHE A 118 11.69 -7.25 -13.69
N LYS A 119 11.16 -7.65 -12.53
CA LYS A 119 10.23 -6.87 -11.75
C LYS A 119 10.65 -6.91 -10.29
N ILE A 120 11.12 -5.78 -9.77
CA ILE A 120 11.56 -5.68 -8.38
C ILE A 120 10.53 -4.86 -7.61
N THR A 121 9.95 -5.48 -6.59
CA THR A 121 8.79 -4.98 -5.85
C THR A 121 9.07 -5.01 -4.33
N PRO A 122 8.31 -4.26 -3.53
CA PRO A 122 8.43 -4.29 -2.06
C PRO A 122 8.01 -5.64 -1.45
N ARG A 123 7.29 -6.49 -2.21
CA ARG A 123 6.86 -7.84 -1.84
C ARG A 123 6.74 -8.71 -3.09
N ALA A 124 6.83 -10.03 -2.94
CA ALA A 124 6.99 -10.97 -4.06
C ALA A 124 5.91 -10.89 -5.15
N GLN A 125 4.66 -10.55 -4.81
CA GLN A 125 3.55 -10.43 -5.77
C GLN A 125 2.57 -9.34 -5.32
N ASN A 126 1.67 -8.94 -6.21
CA ASN A 126 0.60 -7.97 -5.95
C ASN A 126 1.14 -6.63 -5.44
N ALA A 127 2.18 -6.11 -6.10
CA ALA A 127 2.74 -4.80 -5.83
C ALA A 127 3.26 -4.17 -7.14
N HIS A 128 3.24 -2.84 -7.18
CA HIS A 128 3.94 -2.08 -8.22
C HIS A 128 5.45 -2.22 -8.05
N ALA A 129 6.16 -2.22 -9.18
CA ALA A 129 7.61 -2.31 -9.20
C ALA A 129 8.25 -1.02 -8.68
N HIS A 130 9.31 -1.14 -7.89
CA HIS A 130 10.25 -0.05 -7.67
C HIS A 130 11.01 0.28 -8.96
N VAL A 131 11.50 -0.77 -9.61
CA VAL A 131 12.07 -0.74 -10.96
C VAL A 131 11.69 -2.06 -11.63
N ASN A 132 11.17 -1.97 -12.85
CA ASN A 132 11.07 -3.09 -13.77
C ASN A 132 11.98 -2.81 -14.97
N ALA A 133 12.50 -3.88 -15.57
CA ALA A 133 13.47 -3.79 -16.64
C ALA A 133 13.18 -4.86 -17.70
N GLY A 134 13.49 -4.55 -18.94
CA GLY A 134 13.44 -5.51 -20.03
C GLY A 134 14.66 -5.34 -20.93
N PHE A 135 15.27 -6.47 -21.27
CA PHE A 135 16.48 -6.54 -22.06
C PHE A 135 16.23 -7.48 -23.23
N LEU A 136 16.31 -6.96 -24.46
CA LEU A 136 16.31 -7.76 -25.69
C LEU A 136 17.59 -7.47 -26.47
N PHE A 137 18.37 -8.52 -26.70
CA PHE A 137 19.64 -8.42 -27.43
C PHE A 137 19.69 -9.45 -28.53
N LYS A 138 20.02 -9.03 -29.75
CA LYS A 138 20.50 -9.93 -30.79
C LYS A 138 22.01 -10.08 -30.67
N VAL A 139 22.47 -11.32 -30.54
CA VAL A 139 23.84 -11.65 -30.19
C VAL A 139 24.40 -12.80 -31.02
N ASP A 140 25.73 -12.80 -31.18
CA ASP A 140 26.48 -14.01 -31.49
C ASP A 140 26.85 -14.73 -30.18
N LYS A 141 26.12 -15.80 -29.86
CA LYS A 141 26.36 -16.61 -28.66
C LYS A 141 27.72 -17.31 -28.66
N LYS A 142 28.32 -17.55 -29.83
CA LYS A 142 29.64 -18.20 -29.95
C LYS A 142 30.77 -17.21 -29.68
N ASP A 143 30.56 -15.94 -30.03
CA ASP A 143 31.50 -14.85 -29.78
C ASP A 143 31.16 -14.08 -28.50
N LYS A 144 31.12 -14.78 -27.37
CA LYS A 144 30.92 -14.19 -26.02
C LYS A 144 29.72 -13.22 -25.94
N PHE A 145 28.63 -13.58 -26.61
CA PHE A 145 27.41 -12.76 -26.70
C PHE A 145 27.69 -11.37 -27.30
N LYS A 146 28.44 -11.33 -28.42
CA LYS A 146 28.68 -10.08 -29.15
C LYS A 146 27.37 -9.52 -29.70
N VAL A 147 27.09 -8.27 -29.38
CA VAL A 147 25.85 -7.58 -29.77
C VAL A 147 25.87 -7.24 -31.26
N LEU A 148 24.86 -7.71 -32.02
CA LEU A 148 24.83 -7.64 -33.48
C LEU A 148 24.04 -6.44 -34.03
N GLU A 149 23.10 -5.92 -33.25
CA GLU A 149 22.31 -4.72 -33.59
C GLU A 149 22.00 -3.94 -32.32
N ARG A 150 21.40 -2.75 -32.47
CA ARG A 150 21.00 -1.95 -31.31
C ARG A 150 20.02 -2.76 -30.44
N PRO A 151 20.34 -3.04 -29.16
CA PRO A 151 19.46 -3.78 -28.27
C PRO A 151 18.35 -2.88 -27.72
N ASN A 152 17.33 -3.49 -27.12
CA ASN A 152 16.36 -2.77 -26.30
C ASN A 152 16.75 -2.93 -24.83
N ILE A 153 17.03 -1.81 -24.17
CA ILE A 153 17.32 -1.73 -22.74
C ILE A 153 16.26 -0.79 -22.15
N VAL A 154 15.14 -1.37 -21.73
CA VAL A 154 13.94 -0.64 -21.31
C VAL A 154 13.81 -0.68 -19.79
N PHE A 155 13.49 0.45 -19.17
CA PHE A 155 13.22 0.54 -17.73
C PHE A 155 11.92 1.26 -17.44
N GLY A 156 11.21 0.83 -16.40
CA GLY A 156 10.17 1.59 -15.73
C GLY A 156 10.53 1.85 -14.27
N GLY A 157 9.81 2.77 -13.63
CA GLY A 157 10.16 3.24 -12.28
C GLY A 157 11.39 4.15 -12.24
N ILE A 158 11.73 4.82 -13.35
CA ILE A 158 12.77 5.86 -13.41
C ILE A 158 12.10 7.23 -13.37
N SER A 159 11.48 7.65 -14.47
CA SER A 159 10.65 8.86 -14.55
C SER A 159 9.51 8.64 -15.55
N PRO A 160 8.44 9.47 -15.55
CA PRO A 160 7.29 9.28 -16.44
C PRO A 160 7.62 9.24 -17.94
N SER A 161 8.69 9.91 -18.36
CA SER A 161 9.12 9.99 -19.76
C SER A 161 10.20 8.98 -20.15
N PHE A 162 10.89 8.36 -19.20
CA PHE A 162 11.98 7.44 -19.49
C PHE A 162 11.44 6.09 -19.95
N VAL A 163 11.96 5.59 -21.08
CA VAL A 163 11.63 4.26 -21.63
C VAL A 163 12.92 3.53 -21.96
N HIS A 164 13.68 4.02 -22.95
CA HIS A 164 14.92 3.43 -23.42
C HIS A 164 16.18 4.06 -22.81
N ALA A 165 17.13 3.22 -22.43
CA ALA A 165 18.50 3.61 -22.09
C ALA A 165 19.36 3.76 -23.36
N SER A 166 18.99 4.72 -24.20
CA SER A 166 19.51 4.86 -25.57
C SER A 166 21.04 4.98 -25.65
N ALA A 167 21.69 5.64 -24.68
CA ALA A 167 23.15 5.77 -24.68
C ALA A 167 23.83 4.43 -24.36
N ALA A 168 23.29 3.66 -23.41
CA ALA A 168 23.77 2.32 -23.10
C ALA A 168 23.52 1.33 -24.24
N GLU A 169 22.37 1.41 -24.92
CA GLU A 169 22.06 0.59 -26.10
C GLU A 169 23.09 0.81 -27.20
N GLN A 170 23.38 2.07 -27.52
CA GLN A 170 24.37 2.42 -28.53
C GLN A 170 25.78 1.99 -28.13
N GLU A 171 26.14 2.09 -26.85
CA GLU A 171 27.43 1.69 -26.32
C GLU A 171 27.66 0.17 -26.41
N ALA A 172 26.61 -0.63 -26.36
CA ALA A 172 26.69 -2.09 -26.39
C ALA A 172 26.93 -2.65 -27.81
N VAL A 173 26.52 -1.93 -28.86
CA VAL A 173 26.58 -2.40 -30.26
C VAL A 173 27.99 -2.83 -30.66
N GLY A 174 28.11 -4.04 -31.21
CA GLY A 174 29.38 -4.59 -31.69
C GLY A 174 30.33 -5.07 -30.60
N LYS A 175 29.98 -4.96 -29.31
CA LYS A 175 30.82 -5.39 -28.18
C LYS A 175 30.37 -6.72 -27.58
N GLN A 176 31.28 -7.37 -26.86
CA GLN A 176 31.05 -8.66 -26.19
C GLN A 176 30.51 -8.45 -24.77
N LEU A 177 29.28 -8.88 -24.48
CA LEU A 177 28.65 -8.65 -23.17
C LEU A 177 29.40 -9.33 -22.01
N LEU A 178 30.03 -10.48 -22.25
CA LEU A 178 30.81 -11.21 -21.24
C LEU A 178 32.24 -10.67 -21.05
N ASN A 179 32.57 -9.52 -21.63
CA ASN A 179 33.83 -8.80 -21.39
C ASN A 179 33.64 -7.76 -20.27
N ALA A 180 34.49 -7.80 -19.24
CA ALA A 180 34.40 -6.92 -18.08
C ALA A 180 34.53 -5.42 -18.43
N GLU A 181 35.37 -5.05 -19.40
CA GLU A 181 35.52 -3.66 -19.85
C GLU A 181 34.27 -3.18 -20.58
N THR A 182 33.68 -4.05 -21.41
CA THR A 182 32.41 -3.77 -22.10
C THR A 182 31.30 -3.54 -21.08
N LEU A 183 31.13 -4.46 -20.13
CA LEU A 183 30.14 -4.35 -19.06
C LEU A 183 30.31 -3.05 -18.27
N LYS A 184 31.55 -2.71 -17.87
CA LYS A 184 31.84 -1.46 -17.15
C LYS A 184 31.49 -0.23 -17.99
N SER A 185 31.81 -0.24 -19.28
CA SER A 185 31.50 0.82 -20.22
C SER A 185 29.97 1.04 -20.36
N VAL A 186 29.19 -0.03 -20.53
CA VAL A 186 27.73 0.05 -20.62
C VAL A 186 27.11 0.50 -19.29
N LEU A 187 27.57 -0.04 -18.15
CA LEU A 187 27.12 0.38 -16.82
C LEU A 187 27.40 1.87 -16.55
N ASN A 188 28.54 2.40 -17.00
CA ASN A 188 28.84 3.83 -16.88
C ASN A 188 27.86 4.68 -17.70
N LYS A 189 27.46 4.24 -18.89
CA LYS A 189 26.43 4.93 -19.69
C LYS A 189 25.07 4.90 -19.01
N LEU A 190 24.65 3.74 -18.51
CA LEU A 190 23.44 3.61 -17.70
C LEU A 190 23.46 4.57 -16.50
N GLN A 191 24.56 4.61 -15.75
CA GLN A 191 24.71 5.55 -14.64
C GLN A 191 24.64 7.01 -15.09
N SER A 192 25.06 7.35 -16.30
CA SER A 192 25.01 8.74 -16.77
C SER A 192 23.61 9.20 -17.19
N GLU A 193 22.78 8.31 -17.73
CA GLU A 193 21.46 8.66 -18.31
C GLU A 193 20.26 8.34 -17.39
N LEU A 194 20.43 7.46 -16.41
CA LEU A 194 19.39 7.15 -15.43
C LEU A 194 19.26 8.28 -14.40
N HIS A 195 18.15 9.00 -14.49
CA HIS A 195 17.75 10.09 -13.59
C HIS A 195 16.36 9.83 -12.99
N PRO A 196 16.23 8.95 -11.99
CA PRO A 196 14.94 8.72 -11.37
C PRO A 196 14.41 9.99 -10.68
N ASP A 197 13.10 10.21 -10.73
CA ASP A 197 12.45 11.31 -10.02
C ASP A 197 12.43 11.08 -8.49
N HIS A 198 11.93 12.04 -7.71
CA HIS A 198 11.72 11.83 -6.27
C HIS A 198 10.22 11.94 -5.98
N VAL A 199 9.55 10.77 -5.96
CA VAL A 199 8.12 10.66 -5.69
C VAL A 199 7.92 9.69 -4.54
N LYS A 200 7.24 10.14 -3.48
CA LYS A 200 6.85 9.24 -2.39
C LYS A 200 5.59 8.46 -2.79
N PRO A 201 5.44 7.19 -2.42
CA PRO A 201 6.24 6.44 -1.43
C PRO A 201 7.41 5.63 -2.04
N ASP A 202 7.82 5.90 -3.28
CA ASP A 202 8.88 5.12 -3.93
C ASP A 202 10.23 5.27 -3.21
N PRO A 203 11.13 4.27 -3.35
CA PRO A 203 12.49 4.38 -2.86
C PRO A 203 13.24 5.56 -3.47
N SER A 204 14.34 5.94 -2.83
CA SER A 204 15.12 7.10 -3.26
C SER A 204 15.62 6.97 -4.70
N PRO A 205 15.86 8.11 -5.40
CA PRO A 205 16.44 8.10 -6.73
C PRO A 205 17.74 7.28 -6.83
N GLU A 206 18.59 7.36 -5.80
CA GLU A 206 19.86 6.66 -5.74
C GLU A 206 19.66 5.13 -5.69
N TYR A 207 18.68 4.67 -4.90
CA TYR A 207 18.33 3.25 -4.85
C TYR A 207 17.82 2.76 -6.20
N ARG A 208 16.86 3.47 -6.82
CA ARG A 208 16.26 3.04 -8.10
C ARG A 208 17.28 3.03 -9.24
N LYS A 209 18.19 4.01 -9.26
CA LYS A 209 19.31 4.06 -10.20
C LYS A 209 20.28 2.90 -10.01
N GLY A 210 20.68 2.63 -8.76
CA GLY A 210 21.54 1.50 -8.44
C GLY A 210 20.89 0.17 -8.83
N LEU A 211 19.60 0.02 -8.54
CA LEU A 211 18.81 -1.17 -8.87
C LEU A 211 18.75 -1.42 -10.38
N ALA A 212 18.45 -0.40 -11.20
CA ALA A 212 18.44 -0.53 -12.66
C ALA A 212 19.81 -1.01 -13.21
N CYS A 213 20.91 -0.46 -12.70
CA CYS A 213 22.26 -0.91 -13.06
C CYS A 213 22.51 -2.37 -12.61
N SER A 214 22.08 -2.73 -11.40
CA SER A 214 22.19 -4.10 -10.90
C SER A 214 21.37 -5.11 -11.70
N LEU A 215 20.20 -4.71 -12.22
CA LEU A 215 19.39 -5.56 -13.09
C LEU A 215 20.09 -5.84 -14.43
N PHE A 216 20.74 -4.84 -15.02
CA PHE A 216 21.56 -5.05 -16.21
C PHE A 216 22.76 -5.96 -15.91
N TYR A 217 23.43 -5.77 -14.77
CA TYR A 217 24.51 -6.65 -14.36
C TYR A 217 24.04 -8.10 -14.16
N LYS A 218 22.89 -8.30 -13.49
CA LYS A 218 22.23 -9.60 -13.33
C LYS A 218 21.92 -10.25 -14.67
N PHE A 219 21.37 -9.49 -15.63
CA PHE A 219 21.13 -9.98 -16.99
C PHE A 219 22.39 -10.56 -17.63
N VAL A 220 23.50 -9.81 -17.59
CA VAL A 220 24.78 -10.24 -18.19
C VAL A 220 25.33 -11.50 -17.51
N LEU A 221 25.29 -11.57 -16.17
CA LEU A 221 25.70 -12.78 -15.43
C LEU A 221 24.85 -14.00 -15.78
N GLY A 222 23.55 -13.79 -16.05
CA GLY A 222 22.61 -14.85 -16.41
C GLY A 222 22.73 -15.38 -17.85
N LEU A 223 23.53 -14.76 -18.72
CA LEU A 223 23.67 -15.18 -20.12
C LEU A 223 24.33 -16.55 -20.27
N SER A 224 25.37 -16.81 -19.48
CA SER A 224 26.16 -18.04 -19.54
C SER A 224 26.81 -18.33 -18.18
N PRO A 225 26.04 -18.90 -17.22
CA PRO A 225 26.50 -19.14 -15.85
C PRO A 225 27.78 -19.98 -15.75
N GLU A 226 27.97 -20.92 -16.68
CA GLU A 226 29.16 -21.79 -16.73
C GLU A 226 30.45 -21.00 -17.01
N SER A 227 30.34 -19.92 -17.79
CA SER A 227 31.48 -19.05 -18.16
C SER A 227 31.78 -17.95 -17.13
N VAL A 228 30.93 -17.80 -16.11
CA VAL A 228 31.06 -16.83 -15.02
C VAL A 228 31.79 -17.48 -13.84
N ASP A 229 32.62 -16.69 -13.15
CA ASP A 229 33.29 -17.11 -11.92
C ASP A 229 32.29 -17.63 -10.89
N VAL A 230 32.62 -18.74 -10.23
CA VAL A 230 31.71 -19.42 -9.30
C VAL A 230 31.20 -18.51 -8.18
N THR A 231 32.00 -17.53 -7.75
CA THR A 231 31.62 -16.56 -6.70
C THR A 231 30.57 -15.54 -7.15
N LEU A 232 30.35 -15.40 -8.47
CA LEU A 232 29.43 -14.43 -9.06
C LEU A 232 28.16 -15.07 -9.64
N ARG A 233 28.12 -16.39 -9.82
CA ARG A 233 27.02 -17.09 -10.53
C ARG A 233 25.64 -16.84 -9.94
N SER A 234 25.53 -16.84 -8.61
CA SER A 234 24.26 -16.59 -7.92
C SER A 234 23.68 -15.20 -8.20
N GLY A 235 24.51 -14.24 -8.66
CA GLY A 235 24.05 -12.92 -9.09
C GLY A 235 23.22 -12.93 -10.38
N GLY A 236 23.33 -13.97 -11.20
CA GLY A 236 22.53 -14.17 -12.42
C GLY A 236 21.23 -14.98 -12.21
N GLU A 237 21.09 -15.66 -11.07
CA GLU A 237 19.96 -16.55 -10.78
C GLU A 237 18.75 -15.80 -10.19
N ASP A 238 17.56 -16.39 -10.36
CA ASP A 238 16.33 -15.87 -9.79
C ASP A 238 16.09 -16.39 -8.38
N LEU A 239 15.68 -15.49 -7.49
CA LEU A 239 15.33 -15.86 -6.12
C LEU A 239 13.98 -16.57 -6.11
N THR A 240 13.99 -17.88 -5.97
CA THR A 240 12.79 -18.70 -5.83
C THR A 240 12.45 -18.89 -4.35
N ARG A 241 11.18 -18.61 -3.98
CA ARG A 241 10.68 -18.88 -2.62
C ARG A 241 9.78 -20.11 -2.69
N PRO A 242 10.18 -21.26 -2.11
CA PRO A 242 9.32 -22.44 -2.08
C PRO A 242 8.09 -22.19 -1.20
N LEU A 243 7.10 -23.07 -1.31
CA LEU A 243 5.96 -23.08 -0.40
C LEU A 243 6.44 -23.17 1.05
N SER A 244 5.85 -22.36 1.92
CA SER A 244 6.19 -22.35 3.34
C SER A 244 5.81 -23.67 4.00
N SER A 245 6.69 -24.21 4.84
CA SER A 245 6.47 -25.40 5.64
C SER A 245 6.88 -25.15 7.09
N GLY A 246 6.21 -25.77 8.06
CA GLY A 246 6.54 -25.64 9.48
C GLY A 246 6.14 -26.87 10.29
N ARG A 247 6.74 -27.02 11.47
CA ARG A 247 6.42 -28.07 12.46
C ARG A 247 6.06 -27.40 13.78
N GLN A 248 4.97 -27.85 14.41
CA GLN A 248 4.54 -27.39 15.72
C GLN A 248 4.59 -28.58 16.69
N GLU A 249 5.20 -28.39 17.84
CA GLU A 249 5.20 -29.36 18.94
C GLU A 249 4.51 -28.73 20.14
N ILE A 250 3.41 -29.34 20.57
CA ILE A 250 2.57 -28.83 21.65
C ILE A 250 2.43 -29.95 22.68
N SER A 251 2.78 -29.66 23.92
CA SER A 251 2.50 -30.54 25.06
C SER A 251 1.06 -30.36 25.52
N THR A 252 0.37 -31.47 25.81
CA THR A 252 -1.01 -31.47 26.32
C THR A 252 -1.16 -32.47 27.46
N ASP A 253 -2.06 -32.19 28.39
CA ASP A 253 -2.39 -33.05 29.53
C ASP A 253 -3.88 -33.40 29.50
N ASN A 254 -4.17 -34.64 29.14
CA ASN A 254 -5.55 -35.12 28.97
C ASN A 254 -6.37 -35.15 30.26
N THR A 255 -5.74 -35.07 31.43
CA THR A 255 -6.43 -35.09 32.72
C THR A 255 -7.16 -33.78 33.02
N ILE A 256 -6.72 -32.65 32.43
CA ILE A 256 -7.31 -31.31 32.62
C ILE A 256 -8.04 -30.80 31.38
N TRP A 257 -8.40 -31.69 30.46
CA TRP A 257 -9.20 -31.28 29.30
C TRP A 257 -10.57 -30.75 29.74
N PRO A 258 -11.04 -29.64 29.13
CA PRO A 258 -10.57 -29.04 27.88
C PRO A 258 -9.42 -28.01 27.96
N VAL A 259 -8.89 -27.68 29.15
CA VAL A 259 -7.95 -26.54 29.33
C VAL A 259 -6.68 -26.64 28.49
N SER A 260 -6.05 -27.82 28.43
CA SER A 260 -4.83 -28.04 27.64
C SER A 260 -5.10 -28.66 26.27
N LYS A 261 -6.37 -28.88 25.91
CA LYS A 261 -6.74 -29.51 24.64
C LYS A 261 -6.61 -28.48 23.51
N PRO A 262 -5.95 -28.81 22.38
CA PRO A 262 -5.87 -27.91 21.23
C PRO A 262 -7.23 -27.87 20.49
N ILE A 263 -8.18 -27.14 21.04
CA ILE A 263 -9.53 -27.02 20.52
C ILE A 263 -9.54 -25.97 19.39
N PRO A 264 -10.09 -26.29 18.20
CA PRO A 264 -10.31 -25.29 17.15
C PRO A 264 -11.15 -24.13 17.67
N LYS A 265 -10.87 -22.91 17.19
CA LYS A 265 -11.67 -21.74 17.53
C LYS A 265 -13.15 -22.02 17.27
N ILE A 266 -14.02 -21.70 18.23
CA ILE A 266 -15.46 -22.03 18.21
C ILE A 266 -16.13 -21.50 16.95
N GLU A 267 -15.79 -20.27 16.52
CA GLU A 267 -16.38 -19.65 15.33
C GLU A 267 -15.68 -19.98 14.02
N ALA A 268 -14.66 -20.85 14.01
CA ALA A 268 -13.82 -21.07 12.82
C ALA A 268 -14.64 -21.52 11.60
N LEU A 269 -15.55 -22.47 11.77
CA LEU A 269 -16.37 -22.97 10.66
C LEU A 269 -17.29 -21.88 10.10
N ALA A 270 -17.96 -21.11 10.98
CA ALA A 270 -18.80 -19.99 10.58
C ALA A 270 -18.02 -18.89 9.86
N GLN A 271 -16.77 -18.64 10.25
CA GLN A 271 -15.89 -17.70 9.55
C GLN A 271 -15.48 -18.21 8.17
N CYS A 272 -15.24 -19.53 8.04
CA CYS A 272 -14.89 -20.14 6.75
C CYS A 272 -16.07 -20.23 5.78
N SER A 273 -17.30 -20.43 6.29
CA SER A 273 -18.52 -20.49 5.46
C SER A 273 -19.09 -19.12 5.11
N GLY A 274 -18.66 -18.05 5.81
CA GLY A 274 -19.23 -16.71 5.67
C GLY A 274 -20.50 -16.47 6.50
N GLU A 275 -20.85 -17.38 7.40
CA GLU A 275 -22.02 -17.27 8.30
C GLU A 275 -21.74 -16.42 9.55
N ALA A 276 -20.46 -16.12 9.83
CA ALA A 276 -20.07 -15.29 10.97
C ALA A 276 -20.38 -13.80 10.70
N GLU A 277 -21.47 -13.30 11.27
CA GLU A 277 -21.90 -11.89 11.10
C GLU A 277 -20.98 -10.86 11.80
N TYR A 278 -20.43 -9.92 11.04
CA TYR A 278 -19.78 -8.69 11.51
C TYR A 278 -20.78 -7.54 11.52
N VAL A 279 -20.39 -6.36 12.03
CA VAL A 279 -21.33 -5.23 12.19
C VAL A 279 -21.93 -4.82 10.84
N ASN A 280 -21.13 -4.81 9.77
CA ASN A 280 -21.63 -4.45 8.45
C ASN A 280 -22.49 -5.54 7.78
N ASP A 281 -22.57 -6.73 8.35
CA ASP A 281 -23.36 -7.83 7.79
C ASP A 281 -24.83 -7.79 8.24
N PHE A 282 -25.18 -6.90 9.17
CA PHE A 282 -26.55 -6.73 9.61
C PHE A 282 -27.46 -6.32 8.44
N PRO A 283 -28.67 -6.89 8.34
CA PRO A 283 -29.64 -6.49 7.32
C PRO A 283 -29.92 -4.99 7.37
N ASN A 284 -30.09 -4.39 6.19
CA ASN A 284 -30.47 -2.99 6.10
C ASN A 284 -31.84 -2.75 6.73
N GLN A 285 -31.99 -1.65 7.47
CA GLN A 285 -33.26 -1.24 8.04
C GLN A 285 -33.99 -0.21 7.15
N PRO A 286 -35.33 -0.14 7.23
CA PRO A 286 -36.07 0.95 6.61
C PRO A 286 -35.58 2.32 7.08
N ASN A 287 -35.42 3.25 6.13
CA ASN A 287 -34.92 4.61 6.37
C ASN A 287 -33.49 4.70 6.95
N GLU A 288 -32.71 3.62 6.94
CA GLU A 288 -31.29 3.65 7.29
C GLU A 288 -30.50 4.63 6.40
N VAL A 289 -29.52 5.33 6.97
CA VAL A 289 -28.57 6.17 6.23
C VAL A 289 -27.13 5.75 6.51
N TYR A 290 -26.24 6.03 5.56
CA TYR A 290 -24.82 5.78 5.67
C TYR A 290 -24.05 7.07 5.94
N GLY A 291 -23.12 7.01 6.89
CA GLY A 291 -22.22 8.12 7.23
C GLY A 291 -20.84 8.00 6.58
N ALA A 292 -20.29 9.12 6.13
CA ALA A 292 -18.91 9.25 5.65
C ALA A 292 -18.25 10.52 6.19
N PHE A 293 -16.96 10.45 6.55
CA PHE A 293 -16.28 11.59 7.17
C PHE A 293 -15.85 12.64 6.14
N ILE A 294 -15.90 13.90 6.55
CA ILE A 294 -15.15 14.97 5.90
C ILE A 294 -13.80 15.06 6.62
N VAL A 295 -12.75 14.58 5.97
CA VAL A 295 -11.43 14.43 6.59
C VAL A 295 -10.55 15.65 6.29
N ALA A 296 -9.88 16.18 7.30
CA ALA A 296 -8.97 17.29 7.11
C ALA A 296 -7.74 16.89 6.26
N THR A 297 -7.52 17.60 5.16
CA THR A 297 -6.34 17.40 4.29
C THR A 297 -5.13 18.22 4.74
N LYS A 298 -5.33 19.18 5.65
CA LYS A 298 -4.29 20.06 6.20
C LYS A 298 -4.44 20.21 7.71
N GLY A 299 -3.32 20.42 8.39
CA GLY A 299 -3.26 20.73 9.82
C GLY A 299 -1.81 20.66 10.33
N PRO A 300 -1.44 21.36 11.42
CA PRO A 300 -2.32 22.18 12.26
C PRO A 300 -2.81 23.47 11.58
N CYS A 301 -4.01 23.94 11.93
CA CYS A 301 -4.50 25.26 11.50
C CYS A 301 -5.43 25.93 12.52
N ASP A 302 -5.47 27.25 12.48
CA ASP A 302 -6.20 28.10 13.44
C ASP A 302 -7.71 28.12 13.22
N SER A 303 -8.16 28.02 11.96
CA SER A 303 -9.58 27.85 11.66
C SER A 303 -9.84 27.11 10.36
N PHE A 304 -11.05 26.56 10.22
CA PHE A 304 -11.57 26.04 8.95
C PHE A 304 -13.05 26.40 8.74
N THR A 305 -13.50 26.39 7.49
CA THR A 305 -14.92 26.45 7.11
C THR A 305 -15.27 25.33 6.14
N LEU A 306 -16.54 24.91 6.15
CA LEU A 306 -17.09 23.89 5.27
C LEU A 306 -18.16 24.51 4.37
N ASP A 307 -18.05 24.28 3.07
CA ASP A 307 -19.14 24.49 2.10
C ASP A 307 -19.59 23.15 1.55
N ALA A 308 -20.77 22.72 1.97
CA ALA A 308 -21.40 21.47 1.57
C ALA A 308 -22.58 21.67 0.61
N SER A 309 -22.75 22.85 0.02
CA SER A 309 -23.88 23.16 -0.87
C SER A 309 -24.01 22.17 -2.03
N GLU A 310 -22.89 21.84 -2.67
CA GLU A 310 -22.83 20.86 -3.75
C GLU A 310 -23.20 19.45 -3.27
N ALA A 311 -22.63 19.01 -2.14
CA ALA A 311 -22.92 17.71 -1.54
C ALA A 311 -24.40 17.56 -1.16
N LEU A 312 -24.98 18.57 -0.51
CA LEU A 312 -26.38 18.57 -0.06
C LEU A 312 -27.38 18.70 -1.21
N SER A 313 -26.95 19.13 -2.39
CA SER A 313 -27.80 19.19 -3.58
C SER A 313 -28.00 17.84 -4.27
N LEU A 314 -27.17 16.84 -3.94
CA LEU A 314 -27.28 15.51 -4.54
C LEU A 314 -28.52 14.77 -4.02
N PRO A 315 -29.36 14.21 -4.91
CA PRO A 315 -30.48 13.36 -4.49
C PRO A 315 -30.02 12.19 -3.63
N GLY A 316 -30.68 12.02 -2.47
CA GLY A 316 -30.37 10.97 -1.49
C GLY A 316 -29.34 11.36 -0.43
N VAL A 317 -28.83 12.59 -0.45
CA VAL A 317 -28.06 13.18 0.66
C VAL A 317 -29.02 13.88 1.62
N HIS A 318 -28.95 13.54 2.91
CA HIS A 318 -29.91 13.99 3.92
C HIS A 318 -29.37 15.06 4.85
N ALA A 319 -28.10 14.96 5.26
CA ALA A 319 -27.55 15.86 6.27
C ALA A 319 -26.03 15.97 6.21
N LEU A 320 -25.55 17.11 6.73
CA LEU A 320 -24.19 17.33 7.22
C LEU A 320 -24.30 17.52 8.73
N LEU A 321 -23.57 16.71 9.51
CA LEU A 321 -23.40 16.95 10.95
C LEU A 321 -21.96 17.36 11.26
N THR A 322 -21.80 18.32 12.17
CA THR A 322 -20.52 18.81 12.67
C THR A 322 -20.51 18.84 14.20
N ALA A 323 -19.43 19.37 14.79
CA ALA A 323 -19.31 19.51 16.24
C ALA A 323 -20.49 20.24 16.91
N LYS A 324 -21.17 21.14 16.19
CA LYS A 324 -22.33 21.91 16.70
C LYS A 324 -23.58 21.05 16.94
N ASP A 325 -23.65 19.90 16.28
CA ASP A 325 -24.83 19.04 16.29
C ASP A 325 -24.74 17.97 17.40
N ILE A 326 -23.62 17.92 18.14
CA ILE A 326 -23.42 17.03 19.28
C ILE A 326 -24.14 17.63 20.51
N PRO A 327 -25.16 16.95 21.10
CA PRO A 327 -25.95 17.52 22.19
C PRO A 327 -25.20 17.76 23.50
N GLY A 328 -24.20 16.93 23.78
CA GLY A 328 -23.40 16.93 25.01
C GLY A 328 -21.91 17.08 24.73
N THR A 329 -21.10 16.18 25.26
CA THR A 329 -19.64 16.28 25.19
C THR A 329 -19.09 15.83 23.83
N ASN A 330 -18.38 16.70 23.12
CA ASN A 330 -17.66 16.38 21.88
C ASN A 330 -16.31 15.71 22.19
N SER A 331 -16.31 14.49 22.71
CA SER A 331 -15.10 13.70 22.93
C SER A 331 -15.37 12.21 22.89
N PHE A 332 -14.34 11.43 22.53
CA PHE A 332 -14.35 9.97 22.58
C PHE A 332 -13.37 9.39 23.62
N GLN A 333 -12.84 10.23 24.52
CA GLN A 333 -11.91 9.87 25.60
C GLN A 333 -12.25 10.62 26.89
N ASN A 334 -11.93 10.03 28.04
CA ASN A 334 -12.08 10.66 29.36
C ASN A 334 -10.71 11.14 29.89
N ASP A 335 -9.98 11.88 29.06
CA ASP A 335 -8.61 12.36 29.37
C ASP A 335 -8.57 13.88 29.60
N ALA A 336 -7.49 14.35 30.25
CA ALA A 336 -7.29 15.77 30.57
C ALA A 336 -7.17 16.66 29.31
N GLU A 337 -6.68 16.11 28.20
CA GLU A 337 -6.70 16.72 26.87
C GLU A 337 -7.55 15.83 25.94
N PRO A 338 -8.87 16.02 25.91
CA PRO A 338 -9.77 15.11 25.22
C PRO A 338 -9.61 15.21 23.70
N GLU A 339 -9.43 14.07 23.05
CA GLU A 339 -9.62 13.99 21.61
C GLU A 339 -11.11 14.11 21.26
N VAL A 340 -11.41 14.80 20.15
CA VAL A 340 -12.77 15.20 19.76
C VAL A 340 -13.36 14.31 18.67
N ILE A 341 -14.68 14.17 18.63
CA ILE A 341 -15.39 13.41 17.59
C ILE A 341 -15.27 14.16 16.26
N PHE A 342 -15.62 15.45 16.28
CA PHE A 342 -15.43 16.38 15.17
C PHE A 342 -14.64 17.60 15.63
N ALA A 343 -13.71 18.08 14.82
CA ALA A 343 -13.00 19.32 15.09
C ALA A 343 -13.99 20.50 15.23
N ASP A 344 -13.81 21.32 16.26
CA ASP A 344 -14.48 22.62 16.38
C ASP A 344 -13.45 23.74 16.19
N LYS A 345 -13.67 24.56 15.16
CA LYS A 345 -12.83 25.69 14.72
C LYS A 345 -11.42 25.29 14.30
N LYS A 346 -10.60 24.69 15.16
CA LYS A 346 -9.18 24.37 14.92
C LYS A 346 -8.99 22.95 14.42
N VAL A 347 -7.97 22.74 13.57
CA VAL A 347 -7.56 21.40 13.14
C VAL A 347 -6.18 21.10 13.74
N PRO A 348 -6.03 20.05 14.57
CA PRO A 348 -4.74 19.71 15.17
C PRO A 348 -3.79 19.05 14.17
N CYS A 349 -4.30 18.21 13.27
CA CYS A 349 -3.51 17.55 12.23
C CYS A 349 -4.37 17.16 11.02
N ALA A 350 -3.71 16.93 9.87
CA ALA A 350 -4.36 16.23 8.76
C ALA A 350 -4.82 14.82 9.20
N GLY A 351 -5.95 14.37 8.69
CA GLY A 351 -6.63 13.15 9.15
C GLY A 351 -7.66 13.39 10.26
N THR A 352 -7.84 14.62 10.76
CA THR A 352 -8.88 14.93 11.75
C THR A 352 -10.26 14.98 11.08
N PRO A 353 -11.29 14.29 11.61
CA PRO A 353 -12.67 14.46 11.15
C PRO A 353 -13.21 15.87 11.44
N LEU A 354 -13.78 16.52 10.43
CA LEU A 354 -14.37 17.87 10.52
C LEU A 354 -15.90 17.83 10.66
N GLY A 355 -16.49 16.72 10.27
CA GLY A 355 -17.93 16.46 10.23
C GLY A 355 -18.20 15.18 9.44
N ALA A 356 -19.46 14.86 9.20
CA ALA A 356 -19.87 13.72 8.40
C ALA A 356 -21.10 14.03 7.52
N ILE A 357 -21.11 13.46 6.32
CA ILE A 357 -22.26 13.47 5.41
C ILE A 357 -23.06 12.18 5.57
N PHE A 358 -24.39 12.29 5.54
CA PHE A 358 -25.32 11.16 5.64
C PHE A 358 -26.18 11.03 4.38
N ALA A 359 -26.21 9.85 3.78
CA ALA A 359 -26.92 9.59 2.53
C ALA A 359 -27.57 8.19 2.47
N ASP A 360 -28.43 7.95 1.49
CA ASP A 360 -29.16 6.68 1.31
C ASP A 360 -28.25 5.46 1.08
N THR A 361 -27.04 5.66 0.56
CA THR A 361 -26.10 4.58 0.28
C THR A 361 -24.68 4.94 0.71
N ASN A 362 -23.90 3.92 1.08
CA ASN A 362 -22.50 4.08 1.46
C ASN A 362 -21.68 4.80 0.36
N ALA A 363 -21.85 4.39 -0.90
CA ALA A 363 -21.14 4.99 -2.03
C ALA A 363 -21.51 6.47 -2.24
N LEU A 364 -22.79 6.83 -2.05
CA LEU A 364 -23.23 8.22 -2.16
C LEU A 364 -22.70 9.07 -1.02
N ALA A 365 -22.70 8.56 0.23
CA ALA A 365 -22.16 9.29 1.38
C ALA A 365 -20.68 9.64 1.18
N HIS A 366 -19.86 8.65 0.79
CA HIS A 366 -18.43 8.85 0.49
C HIS A 366 -18.20 9.82 -0.66
N ARG A 367 -18.94 9.68 -1.77
CA ARG A 367 -18.85 10.62 -2.90
C ARG A 367 -19.24 12.04 -2.49
N ALA A 368 -20.32 12.19 -1.73
CA ALA A 368 -20.80 13.50 -1.31
C ALA A 368 -19.83 14.17 -0.31
N ALA A 369 -19.22 13.40 0.60
CA ALA A 369 -18.20 13.91 1.51
C ALA A 369 -16.99 14.50 0.77
N GLN A 370 -16.57 13.92 -0.36
CA GLN A 370 -15.49 14.44 -1.21
C GLN A 370 -15.83 15.76 -1.92
N LEU A 371 -17.12 16.09 -2.09
CA LEU A 371 -17.56 17.35 -2.71
C LEU A 371 -17.59 18.52 -1.72
N VAL A 372 -17.46 18.26 -0.42
CA VAL A 372 -17.44 19.31 0.59
C VAL A 372 -16.14 20.09 0.50
N LYS A 373 -16.25 21.39 0.22
CA LYS A 373 -15.09 22.28 0.09
C LYS A 373 -14.66 22.75 1.47
N VAL A 374 -13.41 22.45 1.82
CA VAL A 374 -12.81 22.87 3.08
C VAL A 374 -11.83 24.02 2.84
N THR A 375 -12.08 25.17 3.48
CA THR A 375 -11.15 26.29 3.47
C THR A 375 -10.44 26.37 4.82
N TYR A 376 -9.10 26.37 4.80
CA TYR A 376 -8.27 26.45 6.00
C TYR A 376 -7.63 27.84 6.14
N GLN A 377 -7.55 28.36 7.36
CA GLN A 377 -6.83 29.60 7.67
C GLN A 377 -5.79 29.37 8.77
N GLY A 378 -4.67 30.12 8.71
CA GLY A 378 -3.59 29.98 9.68
C GLY A 378 -2.93 28.60 9.63
N VAL A 379 -2.71 28.04 8.44
CA VAL A 379 -2.07 26.72 8.29
C VAL A 379 -0.60 26.81 8.72
N GLN A 380 -0.22 25.92 9.62
CA GLN A 380 1.12 25.86 10.21
C GLN A 380 1.91 24.67 9.65
N SER A 381 3.23 24.78 9.65
CA SER A 381 4.11 23.66 9.27
C SER A 381 4.10 22.58 10.35
N PRO A 382 3.63 21.35 10.04
CA PRO A 382 3.53 20.30 11.03
C PRO A 382 4.91 19.81 11.48
N GLN A 383 5.07 19.62 12.78
CA GLN A 383 6.31 19.07 13.37
C GLN A 383 6.26 17.54 13.39
N ILE A 384 6.72 16.90 12.32
CA ILE A 384 6.63 15.44 12.10
C ILE A 384 7.93 14.66 12.34
N ASN A 385 9.05 15.34 12.61
CA ASN A 385 10.35 14.69 12.78
C ASN A 385 10.71 14.61 14.26
N VAL A 386 10.55 13.42 14.86
CA VAL A 386 10.84 13.14 16.27
C VAL A 386 12.30 13.48 16.63
N LYS A 387 13.27 13.12 15.78
CA LYS A 387 14.70 13.44 16.02
C LYS A 387 14.93 14.94 16.13
N LYS A 388 14.26 15.73 15.29
CA LYS A 388 14.36 17.19 15.35
C LYS A 388 13.74 17.75 16.64
N ILE A 389 12.62 17.19 17.09
CA ILE A 389 11.93 17.62 18.31
C ILE A 389 12.78 17.32 19.54
N VAL A 390 13.26 16.08 19.69
CA VAL A 390 14.08 15.64 20.84
C VAL A 390 15.39 16.42 20.94
N ASN A 391 16.00 16.79 19.80
CA ASN A 391 17.23 17.58 19.77
C ASN A 391 16.98 19.10 19.81
N SER A 392 15.73 19.55 19.89
CA SER A 392 15.40 20.97 19.97
C SER A 392 15.53 21.51 21.40
N LYS A 393 15.55 22.83 21.56
CA LYS A 393 15.49 23.47 22.88
C LYS A 393 14.07 23.55 23.45
N ASP A 394 13.06 23.15 22.68
CA ASP A 394 11.67 23.18 23.09
C ASP A 394 11.26 21.81 23.67
N HIS A 395 11.18 21.75 25.00
CA HIS A 395 10.79 20.54 25.72
C HIS A 395 9.29 20.52 26.08
N SER A 396 8.49 21.50 25.62
CA SER A 396 7.05 21.57 25.93
C SER A 396 6.26 20.35 25.46
N ARG A 397 6.81 19.60 24.50
CA ARG A 397 6.22 18.39 23.92
C ARG A 397 6.81 17.10 24.49
N LEU A 398 7.69 17.18 25.48
CA LEU A 398 8.35 16.03 26.09
C LEU A 398 7.82 15.84 27.51
N TRP A 399 7.35 14.63 27.82
CA TRP A 399 6.98 14.25 29.18
C TRP A 399 7.61 12.91 29.53
N LEU A 400 8.10 12.79 30.76
CA LEU A 400 8.68 11.55 31.25
C LEU A 400 7.57 10.58 31.63
N ALA A 401 7.29 9.61 30.77
CA ALA A 401 6.27 8.60 31.02
C ALA A 401 6.70 7.59 32.10
N VAL A 402 7.93 7.08 32.01
CA VAL A 402 8.47 6.07 32.93
C VAL A 402 9.97 6.31 33.12
N LYS A 403 10.45 6.17 34.35
CA LYS A 403 11.89 6.09 34.66
C LYS A 403 12.16 4.83 35.47
N LYS A 404 13.12 4.02 35.01
CA LYS A 404 13.58 2.82 35.71
C LYS A 404 15.10 2.90 35.87
N GLU A 405 15.54 2.93 37.12
CA GLU A 405 16.97 2.91 37.45
C GLU A 405 17.50 1.47 37.40
N ALA A 406 18.77 1.31 37.00
CA ALA A 406 19.41 0.01 36.98
C ALA A 406 19.58 -0.51 38.42
N SER A 407 19.13 -1.74 38.68
CA SER A 407 19.27 -2.38 40.00
C SER A 407 20.70 -2.78 40.33
N THR A 408 21.55 -2.96 39.31
CA THR A 408 22.96 -3.35 39.48
C THR A 408 23.76 -2.84 38.30
N VAL A 409 24.88 -2.19 38.60
CA VAL A 409 25.91 -1.82 37.62
C VAL A 409 27.16 -2.60 37.97
N LYS A 410 27.70 -3.36 37.00
CA LYS A 410 28.96 -4.07 37.19
C LYS A 410 30.13 -3.14 36.79
N PRO A 411 31.27 -3.19 37.50
CA PRO A 411 32.35 -2.23 37.28
C PRO A 411 33.25 -2.57 36.08
N ASP A 412 33.19 -3.78 35.52
CA ASP A 412 34.16 -4.28 34.53
C ASP A 412 33.84 -3.88 33.08
N VAL A 413 33.58 -2.58 32.85
CA VAL A 413 33.32 -2.06 31.50
C VAL A 413 34.64 -1.95 30.74
N LYS A 414 34.81 -2.76 29.68
CA LYS A 414 35.98 -2.75 28.79
C LYS A 414 35.72 -2.04 27.47
N HIS A 415 34.49 -2.14 26.97
CA HIS A 415 34.06 -1.47 25.76
C HIS A 415 32.76 -0.72 26.00
N GLU A 416 32.65 0.48 25.43
CA GLU A 416 31.43 1.26 25.42
C GLU A 416 30.93 1.43 23.98
N ILE A 417 29.65 1.16 23.78
CA ILE A 417 28.99 1.24 22.50
C ILE A 417 27.83 2.23 22.65
N GLN A 418 27.91 3.32 21.91
CA GLN A 418 26.85 4.32 21.82
C GLN A 418 26.17 4.24 20.45
N GLY A 419 24.85 4.35 20.42
CA GLY A 419 24.11 4.35 19.17
C GLY A 419 22.72 4.96 19.29
N SER A 420 22.10 5.11 18.12
CA SER A 420 20.72 5.57 18.00
C SER A 420 19.99 4.74 16.94
N HIS A 421 18.75 4.35 17.21
CA HIS A 421 17.94 3.58 16.29
C HIS A 421 16.51 4.12 16.22
N TRP A 422 15.96 4.17 15.01
CA TRP A 422 14.59 4.59 14.76
C TRP A 422 13.74 3.40 14.33
N PHE A 423 12.76 3.03 15.15
CA PHE A 423 11.72 2.09 14.75
C PHE A 423 10.58 2.85 14.06
N PRO A 424 10.22 2.51 12.82
CA PRO A 424 9.17 3.21 12.08
C PRO A 424 7.78 2.92 12.66
N THR A 425 6.82 3.77 12.28
CA THR A 425 5.41 3.57 12.58
C THR A 425 4.83 2.36 11.83
N GLN A 426 3.74 1.79 12.34
CA GLN A 426 3.07 0.65 11.69
C GLN A 426 1.55 0.82 11.71
N TYR A 427 0.91 0.60 10.56
CA TYR A 427 -0.54 0.53 10.48
C TYR A 427 -1.08 -0.78 11.06
N HIS A 428 -2.25 -0.73 11.67
CA HIS A 428 -2.92 -1.90 12.24
C HIS A 428 -3.47 -2.84 11.16
N PHE A 429 -3.98 -2.27 10.06
CA PHE A 429 -4.47 -2.99 8.88
C PHE A 429 -5.48 -4.11 9.21
N THR A 430 -6.48 -3.79 10.02
CA THR A 430 -7.59 -4.70 10.31
C THR A 430 -8.40 -4.95 9.05
N MET A 431 -8.79 -6.19 8.80
CA MET A 431 -9.55 -6.55 7.59
C MET A 431 -10.98 -5.98 7.65
N GLU A 432 -11.59 -5.94 8.83
CA GLU A 432 -12.77 -5.11 9.09
C GLU A 432 -12.29 -3.72 9.53
N THR A 433 -12.60 -2.70 8.73
CA THR A 433 -12.37 -1.28 9.07
C THR A 433 -13.27 -0.86 10.23
N GLN A 434 -13.03 0.31 10.84
CA GLN A 434 -13.92 0.79 11.89
C GLN A 434 -15.35 0.88 11.36
N THR A 435 -16.25 0.19 12.06
CA THR A 435 -17.64 0.02 11.64
C THR A 435 -18.54 0.14 12.86
N CYS A 436 -19.62 0.90 12.73
CA CYS A 436 -20.68 0.99 13.73
C CYS A 436 -22.05 1.06 13.05
N TYR A 437 -23.03 0.37 13.62
CA TYR A 437 -24.43 0.49 13.30
C TYR A 437 -25.17 0.95 14.55
N SER A 438 -26.05 1.95 14.43
CA SER A 438 -26.82 2.46 15.56
C SER A 438 -28.23 2.81 15.14
N GLU A 439 -29.20 2.51 15.99
CA GLU A 439 -30.62 2.76 15.73
C GLU A 439 -31.31 3.34 16.96
N PRO A 440 -32.17 4.37 16.80
CA PRO A 440 -33.03 4.86 17.87
C PRO A 440 -34.05 3.82 18.32
N THR A 441 -34.33 3.78 19.63
CA THR A 441 -35.46 3.06 20.22
C THR A 441 -36.50 4.05 20.74
N GLU A 442 -37.60 3.57 21.33
CA GLU A 442 -38.66 4.44 21.88
C GLU A 442 -38.16 5.38 22.98
N ASP A 443 -37.14 4.97 23.73
CA ASP A 443 -36.62 5.64 24.92
C ASP A 443 -35.09 5.81 24.91
N GLY A 444 -34.41 5.51 23.80
CA GLY A 444 -32.96 5.35 23.81
C GLY A 444 -32.32 5.04 22.46
N LEU A 445 -31.23 4.27 22.51
CA LEU A 445 -30.40 3.96 21.36
C LEU A 445 -29.76 2.57 21.48
N ASN A 446 -29.89 1.76 20.43
CA ASN A 446 -29.07 0.56 20.27
C ASN A 446 -27.81 0.90 19.47
N VAL A 447 -26.66 0.39 19.91
CA VAL A 447 -25.34 0.62 19.31
C VAL A 447 -24.61 -0.71 19.15
N HIS A 448 -24.25 -1.02 17.91
CA HIS A 448 -23.50 -2.20 17.54
C HIS A 448 -22.19 -1.76 16.91
N ALA A 449 -21.09 -1.96 17.62
CA ALA A 449 -19.81 -1.41 17.23
C ALA A 449 -18.73 -2.49 17.15
N SER A 450 -17.82 -2.30 16.21
CA SER A 450 -16.58 -3.06 16.16
C SER A 450 -15.54 -2.41 17.08
N THR A 451 -15.61 -2.70 18.38
CA THR A 451 -14.72 -2.13 19.42
C THR A 451 -14.17 -3.19 20.39
N GLN A 452 -13.03 -2.89 21.01
CA GLN A 452 -12.40 -3.62 22.11
C GLN A 452 -12.75 -3.03 23.49
N CYS A 453 -13.39 -1.86 23.56
CA CYS A 453 -13.69 -1.14 24.81
C CYS A 453 -15.18 -0.75 24.93
N PRO A 454 -16.13 -1.70 24.86
CA PRO A 454 -17.56 -1.38 24.88
C PRO A 454 -18.00 -0.63 26.15
N GLY A 455 -17.53 -1.03 27.34
CA GLY A 455 -17.94 -0.38 28.59
C GLY A 455 -17.54 1.10 28.65
N VAL A 456 -16.35 1.45 28.17
CA VAL A 456 -15.89 2.85 28.14
C VAL A 456 -16.69 3.67 27.13
N LEU A 457 -16.92 3.12 25.93
CA LEU A 457 -17.67 3.84 24.90
C LEU A 457 -19.16 4.00 25.26
N HIS A 458 -19.75 3.04 25.98
CA HIS A 458 -21.12 3.12 26.47
C HIS A 458 -21.36 4.38 27.32
N ASP A 459 -20.51 4.61 28.32
CA ASP A 459 -20.58 5.80 29.18
C ASP A 459 -20.38 7.10 28.37
N ILE A 460 -19.43 7.09 27.44
CA ILE A 460 -19.10 8.26 26.62
C ILE A 460 -20.23 8.59 25.63
N ILE A 461 -20.91 7.59 25.07
CA ILE A 461 -22.09 7.80 24.21
C ILE A 461 -23.18 8.52 24.99
N ALA A 462 -23.50 8.07 26.20
CA ALA A 462 -24.50 8.72 27.04
C ALA A 462 -24.13 10.19 27.32
N ALA A 463 -22.85 10.47 27.60
CA ALA A 463 -22.35 11.83 27.81
C ALA A 463 -22.42 12.70 26.54
N ALA A 464 -22.09 12.16 25.36
CA ALA A 464 -22.16 12.87 24.09
C ALA A 464 -23.60 13.17 23.66
N LEU A 465 -24.54 12.28 23.98
CA LEU A 465 -25.97 12.45 23.72
C LEU A 465 -26.69 13.27 24.80
N LYS A 466 -26.06 13.46 25.96
CA LYS A 466 -26.64 14.09 27.16
C LYS A 466 -27.90 13.34 27.66
N VAL A 467 -27.80 12.01 27.70
CA VAL A 467 -28.87 11.11 28.14
C VAL A 467 -28.42 10.24 29.32
N PRO A 468 -29.34 9.63 30.08
CA PRO A 468 -28.99 8.64 31.10
C PRO A 468 -28.26 7.42 30.50
N ILE A 469 -27.25 6.89 31.19
CA ILE A 469 -26.46 5.73 30.72
C ILE A 469 -27.34 4.50 30.41
N ASN A 470 -28.43 4.31 31.14
CA ASN A 470 -29.37 3.20 30.94
C ASN A 470 -30.28 3.35 29.70
N SER A 471 -30.23 4.48 28.99
CA SER A 471 -30.94 4.68 27.71
C SER A 471 -30.12 4.22 26.49
N VAL A 472 -28.87 3.77 26.70
CA VAL A 472 -28.01 3.28 25.62
C VAL A 472 -27.79 1.79 25.83
N ASN A 473 -28.06 1.00 24.79
CA ASN A 473 -27.72 -0.42 24.75
C ASN A 473 -26.54 -0.61 23.79
N MET A 474 -25.41 -1.10 24.29
CA MET A 474 -24.24 -1.36 23.45
C MET A 474 -23.96 -2.86 23.36
N SER A 475 -23.73 -3.36 22.14
CA SER A 475 -23.35 -4.76 21.93
C SER A 475 -22.15 -4.89 20.97
N VAL A 476 -21.33 -5.89 21.26
CA VAL A 476 -20.16 -6.27 20.45
C VAL A 476 -20.13 -7.78 20.35
N ARG A 477 -20.39 -8.32 19.16
CA ARG A 477 -20.36 -9.77 18.94
C ARG A 477 -18.95 -10.28 18.62
N ARG A 478 -18.26 -9.59 17.71
CA ARG A 478 -16.90 -9.92 17.24
C ARG A 478 -16.26 -8.71 16.54
N CYS A 479 -14.95 -8.76 16.35
CA CYS A 479 -14.17 -7.80 15.55
C CYS A 479 -13.34 -8.56 14.51
N GLY A 480 -13.33 -8.09 13.25
CA GLY A 480 -12.49 -8.57 12.15
C GLY A 480 -11.06 -8.05 12.24
N GLY A 481 -10.41 -8.34 13.36
CA GLY A 481 -9.12 -7.75 13.74
C GLY A 481 -9.29 -6.44 14.51
N GLY A 482 -8.35 -6.15 15.42
CA GLY A 482 -8.34 -4.93 16.23
C GLY A 482 -6.92 -4.41 16.47
N TYR A 483 -6.04 -5.27 17.01
CA TYR A 483 -4.60 -4.98 17.20
C TYR A 483 -4.29 -3.68 17.97
N GLY A 484 -5.23 -3.21 18.80
CA GLY A 484 -5.13 -1.94 19.54
C GLY A 484 -5.85 -0.76 18.88
N SER A 485 -6.09 -0.80 17.57
CA SER A 485 -6.82 0.26 16.84
C SER A 485 -8.28 0.40 17.27
N LYS A 486 -8.86 -0.68 17.78
CA LYS A 486 -10.26 -0.74 18.23
C LYS A 486 -10.39 -0.54 19.74
N LEU A 487 -9.34 -0.09 20.43
CA LEU A 487 -9.45 0.45 21.79
C LEU A 487 -10.06 1.86 21.72
N GLY A 488 -9.37 2.90 22.21
CA GLY A 488 -9.91 4.27 22.25
C GLY A 488 -10.32 4.84 20.87
N LYS A 489 -9.56 4.59 19.81
CA LYS A 489 -9.81 5.19 18.48
C LYS A 489 -11.08 4.68 17.79
N SER A 490 -11.62 3.53 18.19
CA SER A 490 -12.96 3.09 17.71
C SER A 490 -14.08 4.02 18.15
N GLY A 491 -13.85 4.86 19.16
CA GLY A 491 -14.79 5.86 19.62
C GLY A 491 -15.13 6.91 18.56
N ILE A 492 -14.21 7.26 17.65
CA ILE A 492 -14.48 8.25 16.58
C ILE A 492 -15.68 7.83 15.73
N VAL A 493 -15.66 6.60 15.20
CA VAL A 493 -16.78 6.04 14.41
C VAL A 493 -17.98 5.72 15.27
N THR A 494 -17.78 5.13 16.44
CA THR A 494 -18.88 4.69 17.30
C THR A 494 -19.73 5.87 17.74
N LEU A 495 -19.10 6.94 18.23
CA LEU A 495 -19.79 8.15 18.68
C LEU A 495 -20.38 8.93 17.52
N SER A 496 -19.67 9.03 16.39
CA SER A 496 -20.23 9.67 15.19
C SER A 496 -21.51 8.98 14.75
N CYS A 497 -21.52 7.63 14.71
CA CYS A 497 -22.70 6.86 14.37
C CYS A 497 -23.84 7.06 15.37
N ALA A 498 -23.57 6.93 16.67
CA ALA A 498 -24.56 7.06 17.73
C ALA A 498 -25.20 8.46 17.82
N VAL A 499 -24.37 9.51 17.79
CA VAL A 499 -24.84 10.91 17.77
C VAL A 499 -25.71 11.15 16.54
N SER A 500 -25.30 10.64 15.39
CA SER A 500 -26.05 10.88 14.15
C SER A 500 -27.38 10.15 14.14
N ALA A 501 -27.43 8.91 14.63
CA ALA A 501 -28.68 8.17 14.76
C ALA A 501 -29.67 8.91 15.68
N TYR A 502 -29.18 9.42 16.81
CA TYR A 502 -29.97 10.21 17.75
C TYR A 502 -30.44 11.55 17.17
N VAL A 503 -29.58 12.29 16.48
CA VAL A 503 -29.94 13.61 15.91
C VAL A 503 -30.90 13.47 14.73
N LEU A 504 -30.67 12.48 13.86
CA LEU A 504 -31.48 12.27 12.66
C LEU A 504 -32.76 11.49 12.95
N GLN A 505 -32.86 10.83 14.11
CA GLN A 505 -33.95 9.91 14.47
C GLN A 505 -34.15 8.82 13.40
N ARG A 506 -33.03 8.25 12.93
CA ARG A 506 -32.96 7.22 11.89
C ARG A 506 -31.87 6.20 12.22
N PRO A 507 -32.00 4.94 11.76
CA PRO A 507 -30.87 4.02 11.77
C PRO A 507 -29.70 4.59 10.97
N VAL A 508 -28.49 4.48 11.50
CA VAL A 508 -27.25 4.95 10.88
C VAL A 508 -26.27 3.80 10.82
N ARG A 509 -25.64 3.62 9.66
CA ARG A 509 -24.46 2.77 9.50
C ARG A 509 -23.27 3.60 9.08
N PHE A 510 -22.17 3.44 9.80
CA PHE A 510 -20.93 4.13 9.54
C PHE A 510 -19.86 3.09 9.23
N VAL A 511 -19.39 3.05 7.98
CA VAL A 511 -18.40 2.09 7.49
C VAL A 511 -17.26 2.87 6.86
N MET A 512 -16.11 2.92 7.52
CA MET A 512 -14.95 3.62 6.98
C MET A 512 -14.35 2.87 5.79
N THR A 513 -13.83 3.62 4.81
CA THR A 513 -12.94 3.03 3.80
C THR A 513 -11.59 2.67 4.43
N ILE A 514 -10.77 1.87 3.74
CA ILE A 514 -9.43 1.52 4.24
C ILE A 514 -8.52 2.76 4.31
N GLU A 515 -8.69 3.70 3.39
CA GLU A 515 -7.97 4.97 3.33
C GLU A 515 -8.30 5.84 4.54
N GLU A 516 -9.58 6.08 4.81
CA GLU A 516 -10.02 6.82 5.99
C GLU A 516 -9.53 6.15 7.28
N ASN A 517 -9.60 4.81 7.35
CA ASN A 517 -9.16 4.04 8.50
C ASN A 517 -7.65 4.24 8.74
N MET A 518 -6.86 4.31 7.67
CA MET A 518 -5.42 4.61 7.75
C MET A 518 -5.15 6.09 8.10
N GLU A 519 -5.98 7.03 7.65
CA GLU A 519 -5.78 8.45 7.93
C GLU A 519 -6.17 8.86 9.35
N ILE A 520 -7.31 8.35 9.85
CA ILE A 520 -7.94 8.83 11.10
C ILE A 520 -7.52 8.02 12.33
N VAL A 521 -7.46 6.68 12.23
CA VAL A 521 -7.32 5.79 13.40
C VAL A 521 -5.88 5.78 13.93
N GLY A 522 -4.92 6.21 13.12
CA GLY A 522 -3.51 6.30 13.48
C GLY A 522 -2.76 4.97 13.38
N LYS A 523 -1.61 4.91 14.03
CA LYS A 523 -0.58 3.87 13.86
C LYS A 523 0.06 3.51 15.20
N ARG A 524 0.81 2.41 15.25
CA ARG A 524 1.86 2.25 16.26
C ARG A 524 2.82 3.45 16.17
N ALA A 525 3.08 4.09 17.30
CA ALA A 525 4.04 5.19 17.37
C ALA A 525 5.44 4.70 16.97
N GLY A 526 6.15 5.50 16.17
CA GLY A 526 7.57 5.27 15.92
C GLY A 526 8.37 5.65 17.17
N CYS A 527 9.48 4.97 17.41
CA CYS A 527 10.25 5.11 18.64
C CYS A 527 11.74 5.33 18.32
N LEU A 528 12.32 6.35 18.95
CA LEU A 528 13.73 6.73 18.78
C LEU A 528 14.50 6.30 20.02
N PHE A 529 15.27 5.22 19.91
CA PHE A 529 16.13 4.78 21.00
C PHE A 529 17.50 5.44 20.87
N ASN A 530 17.97 6.06 21.95
CA ASN A 530 19.36 6.40 22.14
C ASN A 530 19.90 5.51 23.27
N TYR A 531 21.00 4.81 23.02
CA TYR A 531 21.53 3.84 23.96
C TYR A 531 23.02 4.00 24.16
N LEU A 532 23.46 3.67 25.38
CA LEU A 532 24.84 3.43 25.77
C LEU A 532 24.92 2.09 26.46
N VAL A 533 25.73 1.19 25.93
CA VAL A 533 25.95 -0.15 26.48
C VAL A 533 27.42 -0.31 26.81
N GLY A 534 27.71 -0.69 28.06
CA GLY A 534 29.05 -1.08 28.50
C GLY A 534 29.14 -2.59 28.63
N VAL A 535 30.13 -3.20 27.96
CA VAL A 535 30.39 -4.64 27.98
C VAL A 535 31.83 -4.94 28.44
N ASP A 536 32.05 -6.13 28.97
CA ASP A 536 33.40 -6.66 29.20
C ASP A 536 33.98 -7.29 27.92
N ASP A 537 35.21 -7.80 27.99
CA ASP A 537 35.90 -8.45 26.85
C ASP A 537 35.19 -9.73 26.37
N ASN A 538 34.27 -10.29 27.16
CA ASN A 538 33.45 -11.46 26.79
C ASN A 538 32.10 -11.06 26.19
N GLY A 539 31.80 -9.77 26.07
CA GLY A 539 30.52 -9.26 25.58
C GLY A 539 29.38 -9.30 26.62
N VAL A 540 29.67 -9.55 27.90
CA VAL A 540 28.64 -9.52 28.95
C VAL A 540 28.30 -8.05 29.25
N ILE A 541 27.01 -7.72 29.21
CA ILE A 541 26.50 -6.38 29.54
C ILE A 541 26.73 -6.10 31.03
N GLN A 542 27.53 -5.07 31.29
CA GLN A 542 27.89 -4.60 32.64
C GLN A 542 27.02 -3.41 33.07
N LYS A 543 26.64 -2.56 32.10
CA LYS A 543 25.73 -1.42 32.27
C LYS A 543 25.00 -1.11 30.97
N MET A 544 23.81 -0.55 31.09
CA MET A 544 23.01 -0.12 29.95
C MET A 544 22.16 1.09 30.33
N HIS A 545 22.25 2.15 29.53
CA HIS A 545 21.42 3.35 29.63
C HIS A 545 20.65 3.49 28.31
N ILE A 546 19.33 3.70 28.40
CA ILE A 546 18.46 3.82 27.23
C ILE A 546 17.46 4.96 27.46
N ASP A 547 17.41 5.89 26.52
CA ASP A 547 16.39 6.93 26.40
C ASP A 547 15.55 6.65 25.14
N TYR A 548 14.21 6.62 25.25
CA TYR A 548 13.33 6.25 24.13
C TYR A 548 11.96 6.92 24.11
#